data_AF-A0A0D2BAZ6-F1
#
_entry.id   AF-A0A0D2BAZ6-F1
#
_cell.length_a   1.000
_cell.length_b   1.000
_cell.length_c   1.000
_cell.angle_alpha   90.00
_cell.angle_beta   90.00
_cell.angle_gamma   90.00
#
_symmetry.space_group_name_H-M   'P 1'
#
loop_
_entity.id
_entity.type
_entity.pdbx_description
1 polymer ?
#
loop_
_entity_poly.entity_id
_entity_poly.type
_entity_poly.pdbx_seq_one_letter_code
_entity_poly.pdbx_strand_id
1 'polypeptide(L)'
;MASHPPGACCYQGIKHEGQPVGSISTLGDFEIYTSAPADKSTEHGVLFLTDVIGHRFVNAELVADQFAANGHFVMMPDLFYGDAVPLNRSDAFDTQKWRQGEYNASKRAHLPSDVDPVVEACITEMRTKYQCKIKQLASSRVA
;
A
#
# COMPACT_ATOMS: atom_id res chain seq x y z
N MET A 1 19.75 -25.29 -1.76
CA MET A 1 18.29 -25.18 -1.55
C MET A 1 17.64 -25.11 -2.92
N ALA A 2 16.89 -26.13 -3.32
CA ALA A 2 16.17 -26.10 -4.60
C ALA A 2 14.77 -25.54 -4.34
N SER A 3 14.48 -24.33 -4.85
CA SER A 3 13.13 -23.79 -4.88
C SER A 3 12.30 -24.64 -5.85
N HIS A 4 11.17 -25.15 -5.38
CA HIS A 4 10.21 -25.84 -6.25
C HIS A 4 9.62 -24.86 -7.27
N PRO A 5 9.23 -25.34 -8.47
CA PRO A 5 8.51 -24.50 -9.43
C PRO A 5 7.24 -23.93 -8.78
N PRO A 6 6.81 -22.72 -9.18
CA PRO A 6 5.61 -22.08 -8.62
C PRO A 6 4.39 -23.00 -8.75
N GLY A 7 3.79 -23.36 -7.61
CA GLY A 7 2.58 -24.17 -7.56
C GLY A 7 1.32 -23.33 -7.69
N ALA A 8 0.14 -23.95 -7.60
CA ALA A 8 -1.14 -23.24 -7.61
C ALA A 8 -1.22 -22.15 -6.52
N CYS A 9 -0.59 -22.36 -5.36
CA CYS A 9 -0.49 -21.36 -4.28
C CYS A 9 0.29 -20.09 -4.66
N CYS A 10 1.06 -20.08 -5.75
CA CYS A 10 1.80 -18.91 -6.22
C CYS A 10 0.98 -18.00 -7.14
N TYR A 11 -0.13 -18.52 -7.69
CA TYR A 11 -0.99 -17.79 -8.63
C TYR A 11 -2.43 -17.62 -8.11
N GLN A 12 -2.81 -18.40 -7.09
CA GLN A 12 -4.10 -18.30 -6.45
C GLN A 12 -4.03 -17.28 -5.30
N GLY A 13 -4.74 -16.16 -5.46
CA GLY A 13 -4.89 -15.16 -4.40
C GLY A 13 -5.70 -15.71 -3.22
N ILE A 14 -5.37 -15.25 -2.01
CA ILE A 14 -6.15 -15.51 -0.80
C ILE A 14 -7.07 -14.31 -0.58
N LYS A 15 -8.36 -14.57 -0.43
CA LYS A 15 -9.32 -13.55 0.00
C LYS A 15 -9.31 -13.48 1.52
N HIS A 16 -9.02 -12.29 2.06
CA HIS A 16 -9.15 -12.04 3.48
C HIS A 16 -10.61 -11.69 3.78
N GLU A 17 -11.15 -12.20 4.89
CA GLU A 17 -12.50 -11.92 5.34
C GLU A 17 -12.46 -10.98 6.55
N GLY A 18 -13.42 -10.06 6.63
CA GLY A 18 -13.52 -9.09 7.71
C GLY A 18 -14.09 -7.75 7.25
N GLN A 19 -14.13 -6.80 8.18
CA GLN A 19 -14.39 -5.39 7.90
C GLN A 19 -13.14 -4.61 8.31
N PRO A 20 -12.58 -3.77 7.42
CA PRO A 20 -11.50 -2.86 7.76
C PRO A 20 -11.88 -1.99 8.96
N VAL A 21 -10.97 -1.84 9.93
CA VAL A 21 -11.17 -1.08 11.17
C VAL A 21 -10.31 0.18 11.25
N GLY A 22 -9.32 0.31 10.38
CA GLY A 22 -8.51 1.50 10.23
C GLY A 22 -9.29 2.66 9.62
N SER A 23 -8.57 3.73 9.28
CA SER A 23 -9.17 4.97 8.82
C SER A 23 -8.41 5.56 7.64
N ILE A 24 -9.17 6.04 6.65
CA ILE A 24 -8.66 6.82 5.53
C ILE A 24 -8.61 8.30 5.95
N SER A 25 -7.48 8.93 5.73
CA SER A 25 -7.26 10.37 5.90
C SER A 25 -6.36 10.89 4.78
N THR A 26 -6.11 12.20 4.75
CA THR A 26 -5.27 12.82 3.72
C THR A 26 -3.94 13.27 4.32
N LEU A 27 -2.84 12.97 3.64
CA LEU A 27 -1.50 13.49 3.93
C LEU A 27 -1.03 14.32 2.75
N GLY A 28 -1.01 15.64 2.91
CA GLY A 28 -0.71 16.56 1.81
C GLY A 28 -1.80 16.50 0.73
N ASP A 29 -1.45 15.94 -0.44
CA ASP A 29 -2.32 15.83 -1.61
C ASP A 29 -2.69 14.38 -1.98
N PHE A 30 -2.37 13.39 -1.13
CA PHE A 30 -2.73 11.98 -1.32
C PHE A 30 -3.41 11.38 -0.09
N GLU A 31 -4.12 10.28 -0.29
CA GLU A 31 -4.77 9.55 0.80
C GLU A 31 -3.80 8.61 1.51
N ILE A 32 -4.02 8.43 2.81
CA ILE A 32 -3.38 7.41 3.62
C ILE A 32 -4.44 6.62 4.38
N TYR A 33 -4.30 5.30 4.39
CA TYR A 33 -4.98 4.44 5.34
C TYR A 33 -4.08 4.24 6.56
N THR A 34 -4.63 4.41 7.75
CA THR A 34 -3.90 4.21 9.01
C THR A 34 -4.63 3.23 9.90
N SER A 35 -3.87 2.33 10.52
CA SER A 35 -4.38 1.37 11.49
C SER A 35 -3.44 1.34 12.69
N ALA A 36 -4.00 1.32 13.89
CA ALA A 36 -3.24 1.43 15.13
C ALA A 36 -3.61 0.26 16.07
N PRO A 37 -2.65 -0.21 16.89
CA PRO A 37 -2.93 -1.23 17.89
C PRO A 37 -3.92 -0.72 18.94
N ALA A 38 -4.52 -1.65 19.69
CA ALA A 38 -5.54 -1.35 20.70
C ALA A 38 -5.05 -0.40 21.81
N ASP A 39 -3.77 -0.49 22.16
CA ASP A 39 -3.08 0.39 23.12
C ASP A 39 -2.63 1.74 22.51
N LYS A 40 -2.85 1.92 21.20
CA LYS A 40 -2.44 3.09 20.40
C LYS A 40 -0.93 3.34 20.40
N SER A 41 -0.12 2.32 20.70
CA SER A 41 1.33 2.42 20.61
C SER A 41 1.78 2.74 19.19
N THR A 42 2.70 3.69 19.06
CA THR A 42 3.37 4.04 17.81
C THR A 42 4.84 3.67 17.82
N GLU A 43 5.32 2.91 18.83
CA GLU A 43 6.74 2.61 18.97
C GLU A 43 7.29 1.85 17.76
N HIS A 44 6.51 0.92 17.20
CA HIS A 44 6.87 0.14 16.03
C HIS A 44 5.98 0.50 14.86
N GLY A 45 6.56 1.11 13.83
CA GLY A 45 5.85 1.53 12.63
C GLY A 45 6.10 0.58 11.45
N VAL A 46 5.05 0.28 10.70
CA VAL A 46 5.09 -0.39 9.40
C VAL A 46 4.55 0.57 8.34
N LEU A 47 5.37 0.83 7.33
CA LEU A 47 4.91 1.49 6.10
C LEU A 47 4.51 0.39 5.12
N PHE A 48 3.22 0.26 4.84
CA PHE A 48 2.68 -0.78 3.97
C PHE A 48 2.50 -0.22 2.56
N LEU A 49 3.31 -0.70 1.61
CA LEU A 49 3.24 -0.29 0.21
C LEU A 49 2.41 -1.28 -0.58
N THR A 50 1.37 -0.78 -1.24
CA THR A 50 0.44 -1.61 -2.02
C THR A 50 0.98 -1.94 -3.40
N ASP A 51 0.45 -3.01 -3.99
CA ASP A 51 0.66 -3.26 -5.41
C ASP A 51 -0.25 -2.35 -6.25
N VAL A 52 -0.30 -2.61 -7.57
CA VAL A 52 -1.08 -1.82 -8.53
C VAL A 52 -2.57 -1.69 -8.22
N ILE A 53 -3.16 -2.53 -7.36
CA ILE A 53 -4.58 -2.48 -6.98
C ILE A 53 -4.86 -1.41 -5.90
N GLY A 54 -3.84 -0.96 -5.18
CA GLY A 54 -3.88 0.23 -4.33
C GLY A 54 -4.43 0.02 -2.91
N HIS A 55 -4.49 1.12 -2.13
CA HIS A 55 -4.81 1.13 -0.70
C HIS A 55 -6.27 0.86 -0.36
N ARG A 56 -7.20 1.22 -1.25
CA ARG A 56 -8.64 0.98 -1.06
C ARG A 56 -9.06 -0.46 -1.37
N PHE A 57 -8.11 -1.34 -1.67
CA PHE A 57 -8.41 -2.75 -1.78
C PHE A 57 -8.62 -3.34 -0.38
N VAL A 58 -9.82 -3.86 -0.12
CA VAL A 58 -10.19 -4.41 1.20
C VAL A 58 -9.18 -5.42 1.74
N ASN A 59 -8.60 -6.29 0.90
CA ASN A 59 -7.59 -7.22 1.40
C ASN A 59 -6.33 -6.50 1.91
N ALA A 60 -5.90 -5.42 1.27
CA ALA A 60 -4.75 -4.64 1.71
C ALA A 60 -5.04 -3.95 3.06
N GLU A 61 -6.23 -3.38 3.21
CA GLU A 61 -6.69 -2.79 4.47
C GLU A 61 -6.75 -3.83 5.60
N LEU A 62 -7.29 -5.03 5.32
CA LEU A 62 -7.35 -6.12 6.29
C LEU A 62 -5.96 -6.63 6.70
N VAL A 63 -5.00 -6.68 5.77
CA VAL A 63 -3.61 -7.04 6.11
C VAL A 63 -2.95 -5.96 6.96
N ALA A 64 -3.17 -4.67 6.63
CA ALA A 64 -2.71 -3.57 7.47
C ALA A 64 -3.29 -3.66 8.89
N ASP A 65 -4.58 -3.99 9.02
CA ASP A 65 -5.22 -4.18 10.33
C ASP A 65 -4.67 -5.38 11.10
N GLN A 66 -4.26 -6.45 10.41
CA GLN A 66 -3.60 -7.59 11.07
C GLN A 66 -2.24 -7.21 11.66
N PHE A 67 -1.45 -6.37 10.98
CA PHE A 67 -0.23 -5.84 11.56
C PHE A 67 -0.53 -4.97 12.79
N ALA A 68 -1.58 -4.15 12.73
CA ALA A 68 -2.02 -3.33 13.85
C ALA A 68 -2.49 -4.16 15.05
N ALA A 69 -3.24 -5.23 14.81
CA ALA A 69 -3.64 -6.18 15.85
C ALA A 69 -2.43 -6.85 16.55
N ASN A 70 -1.27 -6.89 15.89
CA ASN A 70 -0.02 -7.43 16.43
C ASN A 70 0.92 -6.36 17.03
N GLY A 71 0.42 -5.15 17.32
CA GLY A 71 1.18 -4.13 18.05
C GLY A 71 1.97 -3.16 17.17
N HIS A 72 1.66 -3.06 15.87
CA HIS A 72 2.34 -2.14 14.96
C HIS A 72 1.43 -0.99 14.53
N PHE A 73 1.92 0.25 14.59
CA PHE A 73 1.25 1.33 13.88
C PHE A 73 1.50 1.17 12.38
N VAL A 74 0.45 1.14 11.57
CA VAL A 74 0.53 0.93 10.13
C VAL A 74 0.06 2.17 9.41
N MET A 75 0.87 2.62 8.45
CA MET A 75 0.50 3.65 7.49
C MET A 75 0.60 3.06 6.09
N MET A 76 -0.44 3.23 5.28
CA MET A 76 -0.54 2.70 3.92
C MET A 76 -0.97 3.83 2.98
N PRO A 77 -0.05 4.41 2.19
CA PRO A 77 -0.39 5.48 1.27
C PRO A 77 -1.08 5.00 -0.01
N ASP A 78 -1.83 5.92 -0.59
CA ASP A 78 -2.18 5.90 -2.00
C ASP A 78 -0.96 6.27 -2.85
N LEU A 79 -0.37 5.28 -3.50
CA LEU A 79 0.79 5.47 -4.36
C LEU A 79 0.43 6.04 -5.74
N PHE A 80 -0.84 6.03 -6.12
CA PHE A 80 -1.29 6.28 -7.50
C PHE A 80 -2.28 7.45 -7.62
N TYR A 81 -2.49 8.21 -6.55
CA TYR A 81 -3.39 9.37 -6.53
C TYR A 81 -4.80 9.03 -7.06
N GLY A 82 -5.36 7.92 -6.58
CA GLY A 82 -6.68 7.43 -6.93
C GLY A 82 -6.76 6.67 -8.26
N ASP A 83 -5.64 6.50 -8.98
CA ASP A 83 -5.59 5.81 -10.27
C ASP A 83 -5.04 4.37 -10.13
N ALA A 84 -5.53 3.62 -9.13
CA ALA A 84 -5.16 2.22 -8.98
C ALA A 84 -5.82 1.34 -10.07
N VAL A 85 -5.17 0.25 -10.44
CA VAL A 85 -5.66 -0.69 -11.45
C VAL A 85 -6.92 -1.41 -10.94
N PRO A 86 -8.02 -1.41 -11.70
CA PRO A 86 -9.22 -2.15 -11.33
C PRO A 86 -8.96 -3.67 -11.24
N LEU A 87 -9.48 -4.32 -10.19
CA LEU A 87 -9.37 -5.77 -10.00
C LEU A 87 -9.86 -6.58 -11.21
N ASN A 88 -11.02 -6.21 -11.74
CA ASN A 88 -11.63 -6.85 -12.91
C ASN A 88 -11.36 -6.02 -14.18
N ARG A 89 -10.08 -5.73 -14.45
CA ARG A 89 -9.70 -4.99 -15.66
C ARG A 89 -10.10 -5.77 -16.91
N SER A 90 -10.49 -5.05 -17.95
CA SER A 90 -10.73 -5.64 -19.27
C SER A 90 -9.42 -5.92 -20.00
N ASP A 91 -9.46 -6.77 -21.02
CA ASP A 91 -8.31 -7.02 -21.91
C ASP A 91 -7.85 -5.77 -22.68
N ALA A 92 -8.69 -4.73 -22.73
CA ALA A 92 -8.36 -3.44 -23.32
C ALA A 92 -7.55 -2.51 -22.39
N PHE A 93 -7.34 -2.90 -21.13
CA PHE A 93 -6.56 -2.10 -20.18
C PHE A 93 -5.09 -2.08 -20.58
N ASP A 94 -4.57 -0.89 -20.87
CA ASP A 94 -3.19 -0.71 -21.28
C ASP A 94 -2.32 -0.31 -20.08
N THR A 95 -1.60 -1.29 -19.53
CA THR A 95 -0.70 -1.09 -18.39
C THR A 95 0.41 -0.09 -18.67
N GLN A 96 0.83 0.08 -19.94
CA GLN A 96 1.84 1.06 -20.30
C GLN A 96 1.28 2.48 -20.16
N LYS A 97 0.07 2.71 -20.68
CA LYS A 97 -0.64 3.99 -20.58
C LYS A 97 -0.96 4.33 -19.14
N TRP A 98 -1.41 3.34 -18.37
CA TRP A 98 -1.59 3.47 -16.93
C TRP A 98 -0.31 3.92 -16.24
N ARG A 99 0.82 3.23 -16.48
CA ARG A 99 2.11 3.61 -15.88
C ARG A 99 2.55 5.02 -16.24
N GLN A 100 2.16 5.51 -17.42
CA GLN A 100 2.43 6.88 -17.88
C GLN A 100 1.40 7.91 -17.36
N GLY A 101 0.44 7.50 -16.54
CA GLY A 101 -0.55 8.37 -15.92
C GLY A 101 -1.72 8.74 -16.83
N GLU A 102 -1.90 8.06 -17.95
CA GLU A 102 -2.93 8.46 -18.92
C GLU A 102 -4.36 8.36 -18.36
N TYR A 103 -4.58 7.49 -17.38
CA TYR A 103 -5.89 7.30 -16.74
C TYR A 103 -6.08 8.19 -15.51
N ASN A 104 -5.00 8.74 -14.95
CA ASN A 104 -5.05 9.69 -13.85
C ASN A 104 -5.61 11.05 -14.32
N ALA A 105 -6.51 11.64 -13.54
CA ALA A 105 -7.15 12.92 -13.87
C ALA A 105 -6.15 14.08 -14.02
N SER A 106 -5.05 14.05 -13.27
CA SER A 106 -3.97 15.04 -13.33
C SER A 106 -2.81 14.62 -14.23
N LYS A 107 -2.93 13.51 -14.97
CA LYS A 107 -1.87 12.94 -15.81
C LYS A 107 -0.57 12.66 -15.04
N ARG A 108 -0.67 12.35 -13.76
CA ARG A 108 0.47 11.92 -12.94
C ARG A 108 0.85 10.49 -13.31
N ALA A 109 2.12 10.29 -13.64
CA ALA A 109 2.64 8.96 -13.94
C ALA A 109 2.83 8.14 -12.65
N HIS A 110 2.96 6.83 -12.81
CA HIS A 110 3.20 5.88 -11.71
C HIS A 110 4.65 5.38 -11.77
N LEU A 111 5.59 6.31 -11.95
CA LEU A 111 7.03 6.06 -12.02
C LEU A 111 7.67 6.31 -10.65
N PRO A 112 8.89 5.81 -10.40
CA PRO A 112 9.59 6.08 -9.13
C PRO A 112 9.70 7.58 -8.82
N SER A 113 9.88 8.43 -9.83
CA SER A 113 9.89 9.89 -9.66
C SER A 113 8.62 10.47 -9.03
N ASP A 114 7.49 9.82 -9.21
CA ASP A 114 6.18 10.25 -8.75
C ASP A 114 5.78 9.55 -7.45
N VAL A 115 6.19 8.28 -7.29
CA VAL A 115 5.87 7.44 -6.13
C VAL A 115 6.83 7.67 -4.96
N ASP A 116 8.13 7.83 -5.21
CA ASP A 116 9.14 7.99 -4.16
C ASP A 116 8.85 9.19 -3.24
N PRO A 117 8.40 10.37 -3.74
CA PRO A 117 8.00 11.48 -2.88
C PRO A 117 6.86 11.14 -1.91
N VAL A 118 5.89 10.31 -2.32
CA VAL A 118 4.79 9.83 -1.46
C VAL A 118 5.35 8.97 -0.32
N VAL A 119 6.26 8.06 -0.66
CA VAL A 119 6.92 7.18 0.31
C VAL A 119 7.74 8.00 1.31
N GLU A 120 8.55 8.94 0.84
CA GLU A 120 9.37 9.80 1.69
C GLU A 120 8.54 10.72 2.59
N ALA A 121 7.41 11.25 2.08
CA ALA A 121 6.46 12.01 2.88
C ALA A 121 5.87 11.16 4.02
N CYS A 122 5.50 9.90 3.75
CA CYS A 122 5.01 8.98 4.77
C CYS A 122 6.08 8.64 5.81
N ILE A 123 7.31 8.34 5.38
CA ILE A 123 8.45 8.09 6.29
C ILE A 123 8.67 9.31 7.20
N THR A 124 8.60 10.52 6.64
CA THR A 124 8.76 11.77 7.36
C THR A 124 7.65 11.97 8.39
N GLU A 125 6.38 11.79 8.01
CA GLU A 125 5.22 11.89 8.91
C GLU A 125 5.32 10.86 10.05
N MET A 126 5.64 9.59 9.73
CA MET A 126 5.80 8.53 10.71
C MET A 126 6.92 8.81 11.71
N ARG A 127 8.05 9.38 11.27
CA ARG A 127 9.19 9.70 12.15
C ARG A 127 8.93 10.94 12.99
N THR A 128 8.29 11.97 12.45
CA THR A 128 8.19 13.27 13.12
C THR A 128 6.96 13.36 14.01
N LYS A 129 5.79 13.00 13.50
CA LYS A 129 4.52 13.12 14.23
C LYS A 129 4.24 11.92 15.11
N TYR A 130 4.47 10.71 14.59
CA TYR A 130 4.17 9.47 15.30
C TYR A 130 5.38 8.89 16.05
N GLN A 131 6.58 9.45 15.83
CA GLN A 131 7.83 9.05 16.50
C GLN A 131 8.15 7.56 16.35
N CYS A 132 7.73 6.94 15.24
CA CYS A 132 7.86 5.50 15.03
C CYS A 132 9.31 5.07 14.82
N LYS A 133 9.70 3.93 15.41
CA LYS A 133 10.85 3.14 14.95
C LYS A 133 10.38 2.32 13.76
N ILE A 134 10.61 2.84 12.55
CA ILE A 134 10.10 2.24 11.30
C ILE A 134 10.91 0.98 10.95
N LYS A 135 10.22 -0.14 10.72
CA LYS A 135 10.75 -1.30 10.00
C LYS A 135 10.08 -1.37 8.62
N GLN A 136 10.83 -1.10 7.57
CA GLN A 136 10.33 -1.20 6.20
C GLN A 136 10.06 -2.68 5.86
N LEU A 137 8.83 -3.02 5.49
CA LEU A 137 8.43 -4.37 5.10
C LEU A 137 7.78 -4.32 3.72
N ALA A 138 8.34 -5.09 2.79
CA ALA A 138 7.89 -5.33 1.42
C ALA A 138 7.92 -4.13 0.46
N SER A 139 9.04 -4.00 -0.26
CA SER A 139 9.05 -3.55 -1.65
C SER A 139 9.54 -4.73 -2.47
N SER A 140 8.72 -5.27 -3.37
CA SER A 140 9.21 -6.19 -4.39
C SER A 140 10.10 -5.39 -5.33
N ARG A 141 11.40 -5.31 -5.01
CA ARG A 141 12.41 -4.91 -5.97
C ARG A 141 12.42 -5.97 -7.07
N VAL A 142 11.70 -5.70 -8.15
CA VAL A 142 11.91 -6.41 -9.42
C VAL A 142 13.21 -5.86 -9.97
N ALA A 143 14.25 -6.70 -9.93
CA ALA A 143 15.49 -6.51 -10.67
C ALA A 143 15.26 -6.78 -12.17
#